data_AF-A0A9E7AZ36-F1
#
_entry.id   AF-A0A9E7AZ36-F1
#
_cell.length_a   1.000
_cell.length_b   1.000
_cell.length_c   1.000
_cell.angle_alpha   90.00
_cell.angle_beta   90.00
_cell.angle_gamma   90.00
#
_symmetry.space_group_name_H-M   'P 1'
#
loop_
_entity.id
_entity.type
_entity.pdbx_description
1 polymer ?
#
loop_
_entity_poly.entity_id
_entity_poly.type
_entity_poly.pdbx_seq_one_letter_code
_entity_poly.pdbx_strand_id
1 'polypeptide(L)'
;MVGIVFLLTKTNIRKIFFSKAAESEVSDGSTFDINIHELDFREQISAALKKGDYRLAVRLQYLFILKKLSDKGLIQWRMDRTNYDYYLHLAGNRHQEEFRQVSLIYDYCWYGDFQVAETDYRRAEDMFNQFSSTVAGA
;
A
#
# COMPACT_ATOMS: atom_id res chain seq x y z
N MET A 1 20.07 13.55 -20.51
CA MET A 1 19.48 12.96 -19.29
C MET A 1 17.97 13.06 -19.45
N VAL A 2 17.29 11.96 -19.73
CA VAL A 2 15.85 11.95 -20.04
C VAL A 2 15.09 11.92 -18.72
N GLY A 3 14.48 13.06 -18.37
CA GLY A 3 13.46 13.11 -17.33
C GLY A 3 12.19 12.47 -17.87
N ILE A 4 11.73 11.39 -17.23
CA ILE A 4 10.42 10.81 -17.53
C ILE A 4 9.37 11.70 -16.88
N VAL A 5 8.65 12.41 -17.73
CA VAL A 5 7.50 13.25 -17.42
C VAL A 5 6.30 12.33 -17.15
N PHE A 6 5.75 12.39 -15.94
CA PHE A 6 4.48 11.73 -15.63
C PHE A 6 3.35 12.65 -16.11
N LEU A 7 2.74 12.31 -17.23
CA LEU A 7 1.60 13.01 -17.82
C LEU A 7 0.49 12.00 -18.03
N LEU A 8 -0.45 11.91 -17.07
CA LEU A 8 -1.71 11.21 -17.27
C LEU A 8 -2.83 12.27 -17.35
N THR A 9 -3.26 12.51 -18.57
CA THR A 9 -4.34 13.44 -18.91
C THR A 9 -5.69 12.86 -18.47
N LYS A 10 -6.44 13.67 -17.72
CA LYS A 10 -7.82 13.39 -17.29
C LYS A 10 -8.75 13.26 -18.50
N THR A 11 -9.12 12.05 -18.91
CA THR A 11 -10.24 11.90 -19.86
C THR A 11 -11.08 10.63 -19.64
N ASN A 12 -12.30 10.85 -19.13
CA ASN A 12 -13.58 10.16 -19.37
C ASN A 12 -13.62 8.67 -19.79
N ILE A 13 -13.09 7.78 -18.95
CA ILE A 13 -13.44 6.33 -18.92
C ILE A 13 -14.77 6.07 -18.15
N ARG A 14 -15.37 7.16 -17.66
CA ARG A 14 -16.50 7.29 -16.72
C ARG A 14 -17.83 6.61 -17.04
N LYS A 15 -18.08 6.10 -18.26
CA LYS A 15 -19.41 5.54 -18.61
C LYS A 15 -19.47 4.04 -18.80
N ILE A 16 -18.32 3.37 -18.96
CA ILE A 16 -18.30 1.94 -19.33
C ILE A 16 -18.17 1.05 -18.09
N PHE A 17 -17.60 1.55 -17.00
CA PHE A 17 -17.36 0.76 -15.79
C PHE A 17 -18.53 0.75 -14.79
N PHE A 18 -19.55 1.62 -14.93
CA PHE A 18 -20.65 1.68 -13.96
C PHE A 18 -21.98 2.09 -14.60
N SER A 19 -22.77 1.08 -14.98
CA SER A 19 -24.23 1.20 -14.94
C SER A 19 -24.87 -0.15 -14.63
N LYS A 20 -25.55 -0.18 -13.48
CA LYS A 20 -26.70 -1.00 -13.13
C LYS A 20 -26.45 -2.50 -12.85
N ALA A 21 -26.13 -2.79 -11.60
CA ALA A 21 -27.00 -3.64 -10.78
C ALA A 21 -26.63 -3.54 -9.30
N ALA A 22 -27.58 -2.99 -8.53
CA ALA A 22 -27.78 -3.15 -7.09
C ALA A 22 -26.77 -2.49 -6.15
N GLU A 23 -26.99 -1.20 -5.92
CA GLU A 23 -27.15 -0.59 -4.59
C GLU A 23 -26.92 -1.54 -3.39
N SER A 24 -25.66 -1.58 -2.96
CA SER A 24 -25.24 -1.87 -1.60
C SER A 24 -24.05 -0.96 -1.41
N GLU A 25 -24.23 0.14 -0.68
CA GLU A 25 -23.26 1.23 -0.54
C GLU A 25 -21.96 0.75 0.12
N VAL A 26 -21.08 0.16 -0.68
CA VAL A 26 -19.65 0.21 -0.43
C VAL A 26 -19.19 1.45 -1.17
N SER A 27 -19.13 2.56 -0.43
CA SER A 27 -18.51 3.79 -0.87
C SER A 27 -17.06 3.51 -1.28
N ASP A 28 -16.81 3.27 -2.57
CA ASP A 28 -15.47 3.48 -3.14
C ASP A 28 -15.28 4.99 -3.36
N GLY A 29 -15.19 5.69 -2.23
CA GLY A 29 -15.14 7.14 -2.13
C GLY A 29 -13.93 7.69 -1.36
N SER A 30 -12.89 6.90 -1.10
CA SER A 30 -11.85 7.28 -0.13
C SER A 30 -10.41 7.15 -0.64
N THR A 31 -10.09 7.65 -1.84
CA THR A 31 -8.68 7.79 -2.26
C THR A 31 -8.04 9.13 -1.84
N PHE A 32 -8.71 9.96 -1.05
CA PHE A 32 -8.16 11.28 -0.69
C PHE A 32 -7.93 11.57 0.80
N ASP A 33 -8.19 10.64 1.74
CA ASP A 33 -7.83 10.86 3.15
C ASP A 33 -7.71 9.52 3.91
N ILE A 34 -6.67 8.73 3.64
CA ILE A 34 -6.39 7.54 4.46
C ILE A 34 -5.57 7.99 5.67
N ASN A 35 -6.23 8.11 6.82
CA ASN A 35 -5.53 8.22 8.09
C ASN A 35 -5.12 6.81 8.56
N ILE A 36 -3.84 6.47 8.36
CA ILE A 36 -3.29 5.17 8.78
C ILE A 36 -3.36 4.95 10.30
N HIS A 37 -3.60 5.98 11.10
CA HIS A 37 -3.70 5.85 12.56
C HIS A 37 -5.10 5.53 13.05
N GLU A 38 -6.13 5.69 12.21
CA GLU A 38 -7.53 5.42 12.54
C GLU A 38 -8.06 4.11 11.95
N LEU A 39 -7.33 3.51 11.00
CA LEU A 39 -7.76 2.32 10.29
C LEU A 39 -7.55 1.03 11.11
N ASP A 40 -8.58 0.19 11.23
CA ASP A 40 -8.43 -1.19 11.71
C ASP A 40 -7.86 -2.07 10.59
N PHE A 41 -6.54 -2.15 10.52
CA PHE A 41 -5.85 -2.97 9.53
C PHE A 41 -6.21 -4.45 9.60
N ARG A 42 -6.48 -4.99 10.79
CA ARG A 42 -6.76 -6.42 10.95
C ARG A 42 -8.08 -6.78 10.28
N GLU A 43 -9.11 -5.99 10.55
CA GLU A 43 -10.43 -6.18 9.94
C GLU A 43 -10.36 -6.00 8.43
N GLN A 44 -9.73 -4.92 7.97
CA GLN A 44 -9.67 -4.59 6.54
C GLN A 44 -8.88 -5.60 5.71
N ILE A 45 -7.73 -6.07 6.22
CA ILE A 45 -6.94 -7.13 5.55
C ILE A 45 -7.75 -8.42 5.49
N SER A 46 -8.42 -8.81 6.59
CA SER A 46 -9.27 -10.00 6.60
C SER A 46 -10.41 -9.92 5.59
N ALA A 47 -11.04 -8.75 5.47
CA ALA A 47 -12.12 -8.51 4.51
C ALA A 47 -11.63 -8.60 3.06
N ALA A 48 -10.47 -8.02 2.74
CA ALA A 48 -9.85 -8.11 1.43
C ALA A 48 -9.53 -9.57 1.06
N LEU A 49 -8.95 -10.33 1.98
CA LEU A 49 -8.61 -11.74 1.76
C LEU A 49 -9.84 -12.63 1.52
N LYS A 50 -10.91 -12.44 2.28
CA LYS A 50 -12.17 -13.18 2.09
C LYS A 50 -12.79 -12.93 0.72
N LYS A 51 -12.54 -11.76 0.13
CA LYS A 51 -13.01 -11.38 -1.21
C LYS A 51 -12.04 -11.81 -2.32
N GLY A 52 -10.88 -12.39 -1.98
CA GLY A 52 -9.82 -12.68 -2.95
C GLY A 52 -9.15 -11.42 -3.52
N ASP A 53 -9.33 -10.26 -2.88
CA ASP A 53 -8.69 -9.02 -3.31
C ASP A 53 -7.28 -8.91 -2.73
N TYR A 54 -6.39 -9.72 -3.31
CA TYR A 54 -5.00 -9.80 -2.90
C TYR A 54 -4.22 -8.51 -3.12
N ARG A 55 -4.61 -7.70 -4.13
CA ARG A 55 -3.99 -6.40 -4.39
C ARG A 55 -4.32 -5.41 -3.28
N LEU A 56 -5.59 -5.36 -2.84
CA LEU A 56 -5.97 -4.55 -1.69
C LEU A 56 -5.30 -5.04 -0.40
N ALA A 57 -5.21 -6.35 -0.20
CA ALA A 57 -4.54 -6.92 0.96
C ALA A 57 -3.05 -6.54 1.02
N VAL A 58 -2.32 -6.55 -0.11
CA VAL A 58 -0.95 -6.02 -0.21
C VAL A 58 -0.90 -4.54 0.18
N ARG A 59 -1.80 -3.72 -0.37
CA ARG A 59 -1.83 -2.27 -0.07
C ARG A 59 -2.05 -2.02 1.42
N LEU A 60 -2.99 -2.72 2.05
CA LEU A 60 -3.28 -2.56 3.46
C LEU A 60 -2.12 -2.99 4.36
N GLN A 61 -1.45 -4.11 4.04
CA GLN A 61 -0.26 -4.52 4.78
C GLN A 61 0.89 -3.51 4.65
N TYR A 62 1.12 -2.97 3.45
CA TYR A 62 2.15 -1.95 3.26
C TYR A 62 1.85 -0.67 4.04
N LEU A 63 0.59 -0.20 4.02
CA LEU A 63 0.17 0.94 4.84
C LEU A 63 0.33 0.67 6.35
N PHE A 64 0.12 -0.57 6.79
CA PHE A 64 0.35 -0.95 8.19
C PHE A 64 1.83 -0.89 8.57
N ILE A 65 2.74 -1.23 7.65
CA ILE A 65 4.19 -1.04 7.84
C ILE A 65 4.51 0.45 8.03
N LEU A 66 3.98 1.33 7.18
CA LEU A 66 4.18 2.78 7.31
C LEU A 66 3.63 3.30 8.64
N LYS A 67 2.50 2.76 9.09
CA LYS A 67 1.94 3.07 10.41
C LYS A 67 2.92 2.68 11.52
N LYS A 68 3.43 1.45 11.51
CA LYS A 68 4.41 0.98 12.52
C LYS A 68 5.68 1.83 12.54
N LEU A 69 6.22 2.17 11.38
CA LEU A 69 7.39 3.06 11.29
C LEU A 69 7.07 4.45 11.85
N SER A 70 5.87 4.98 11.57
CA SER A 70 5.40 6.26 12.09
C SER A 70 5.18 6.21 13.61
N ASP A 71 4.60 5.13 14.15
CA ASP A 71 4.39 4.92 15.58
C ASP A 71 5.71 4.87 16.35
N LYS A 72 6.76 4.35 15.72
CA LYS A 72 8.14 4.32 16.25
C LYS A 72 8.91 5.64 16.03
N GLY A 73 8.29 6.64 15.41
CA GLY A 73 8.94 7.92 15.09
C GLY A 73 10.06 7.84 14.06
N LEU A 74 10.16 6.72 13.32
CA LEU A 74 11.20 6.50 12.31
C LEU A 74 10.90 7.27 11.01
N ILE A 75 9.62 7.52 10.76
CA ILE A 75 9.15 8.36 9.66
C ILE A 75 8.05 9.28 10.18
N GLN A 76 7.82 10.38 9.48
CA GLN A 76 6.63 11.20 9.63
C GLN A 76 5.66 10.88 8.49
N TRP A 77 4.59 10.15 8.79
CA TRP A 77 3.58 9.82 7.78
C TRP A 77 2.91 11.08 7.21
N ARG A 78 2.82 11.12 5.88
CA ARG A 78 2.03 12.08 5.11
C ARG A 78 1.54 11.43 3.82
N MET A 79 0.30 11.71 3.44
CA MET A 79 -0.31 11.12 2.23
C MET A 79 0.35 11.55 0.92
N ASP A 80 1.04 12.69 0.90
CA ASP A 80 1.68 13.28 -0.28
C ASP A 80 3.11 12.77 -0.51
N ARG A 81 3.61 11.93 0.40
CA ARG A 81 4.97 11.37 0.33
C ARG A 81 4.99 10.08 -0.48
N THR A 82 6.05 9.95 -1.28
CA THR A 82 6.34 8.74 -2.05
C THR A 82 7.07 7.71 -1.19
N ASN A 83 7.09 6.46 -1.64
CA ASN A 83 7.87 5.40 -1.00
C ASN A 83 9.37 5.73 -1.00
N TYR A 84 9.84 6.43 -2.03
CA TYR A 84 11.21 6.91 -2.10
C TYR A 84 11.51 7.98 -1.03
N ASP A 85 10.57 8.89 -0.75
CA ASP A 85 10.73 9.88 0.32
C ASP A 85 10.91 9.19 1.69
N TYR A 86 10.10 8.16 1.96
CA TYR A 86 10.23 7.37 3.19
C TYR A 86 11.54 6.60 3.26
N TYR A 87 12.02 6.07 2.13
CA TYR A 87 13.33 5.42 2.05
C TYR A 87 14.46 6.39 2.38
N LEU A 88 14.38 7.64 1.92
CA LEU A 88 15.36 8.68 2.24
C LEU A 88 15.30 9.12 3.70
N HIS A 89 14.11 9.19 4.31
CA HIS A 89 13.97 9.49 5.74
C HIS A 89 14.63 8.45 6.64
N LEU A 90 14.71 7.19 6.18
CA LEU A 90 15.39 6.10 6.89
C LEU A 90 16.90 6.06 6.64
N ALA A 91 17.51 7.07 6.00
CA ALA A 91 18.95 7.09 5.73
C ALA A 91 19.79 6.86 7.00
N GLY A 92 20.67 5.84 6.95
CA GLY A 92 21.53 5.47 8.09
C GLY A 92 20.81 4.65 9.19
N ASN A 93 19.51 4.41 9.05
CA ASN A 93 18.77 3.50 9.91
C ASN A 93 18.92 2.05 9.42
N ARG A 94 19.03 1.09 10.34
CA ARG A 94 19.10 -0.34 10.02
C ARG A 94 17.91 -0.86 9.20
N HIS A 95 16.75 -0.20 9.28
CA HIS A 95 15.53 -0.58 8.58
C HIS A 95 15.47 -0.11 7.13
N GLN A 96 16.44 0.69 6.66
CA GLN A 96 16.39 1.30 5.32
C GLN A 96 16.33 0.28 4.18
N GLU A 97 17.20 -0.73 4.19
CA GLU A 97 17.29 -1.71 3.11
C GLU A 97 16.10 -2.68 3.12
N GLU A 98 15.66 -3.11 4.29
CA GLU A 98 14.44 -3.92 4.42
C GLU A 98 13.20 -3.14 3.95
N PHE A 99 13.11 -1.84 4.30
CA PHE A 99 12.05 -0.96 3.83
C PHE A 99 12.04 -0.83 2.30
N ARG A 100 13.22 -0.73 1.67
CA ARG A 100 13.34 -0.70 0.21
C ARG A 100 12.76 -1.96 -0.42
N GLN A 101 13.04 -3.14 0.13
CA GLN A 101 12.54 -4.41 -0.40
C GLN A 101 11.01 -4.49 -0.35
N VAL A 102 10.39 -4.17 0.78
CA VAL A 102 8.93 -4.20 0.91
C VAL A 102 8.25 -3.13 0.05
N SER A 103 8.90 -1.97 -0.15
CA SER A 103 8.40 -0.91 -1.03
C SER A 103 8.41 -1.32 -2.50
N LEU A 104 9.43 -2.06 -2.95
CA LEU A 104 9.48 -2.59 -4.31
C LEU A 104 8.35 -3.59 -4.59
N ILE A 105 8.02 -4.45 -3.61
CA ILE A 105 6.89 -5.38 -3.73
C ILE A 105 5.58 -4.60 -3.86
N TYR A 106 5.38 -3.62 -2.99
CA TYR A 106 4.20 -2.76 -3.06
C TYR A 106 4.11 -2.04 -4.41
N ASP A 107 5.18 -1.42 -4.87
CA ASP A 107 5.19 -0.67 -6.14
C ASP A 107 4.87 -1.61 -7.31
N TYR A 108 5.44 -2.81 -7.30
CA TYR A 108 5.16 -3.83 -8.32
C TYR A 108 3.70 -4.28 -8.29
N CYS A 109 3.15 -4.62 -7.12
CA CYS A 109 1.75 -5.07 -7.00
C CYS A 109 0.72 -3.97 -7.20
N TRP A 110 1.05 -2.71 -6.86
CA TRP A 110 0.11 -1.61 -6.87
C TRP A 110 0.13 -0.82 -8.18
N TYR A 111 1.31 -0.58 -8.76
CA TYR A 111 1.44 0.12 -10.05
C TYR A 111 1.65 -0.82 -11.23
N GLY A 112 1.87 -2.10 -10.98
CA GLY A 112 1.84 -3.14 -12.00
C GLY A 112 0.43 -3.35 -12.54
N ASP A 113 0.35 -3.65 -13.84
CA ASP A 113 -0.91 -3.90 -14.55
C ASP A 113 -1.24 -5.40 -14.61
N PHE A 114 -1.03 -6.12 -13.50
CA PHE A 114 -1.25 -7.57 -13.43
C PHE A 114 -2.06 -7.95 -12.18
N GLN A 115 -2.79 -9.07 -12.28
CA GLN A 115 -3.51 -9.62 -11.14
C GLN A 115 -2.51 -10.23 -10.15
N VAL A 116 -2.66 -9.89 -8.87
CA VAL A 116 -1.89 -10.51 -7.80
C VAL A 116 -2.52 -11.88 -7.49
N ALA A 117 -1.80 -12.96 -7.79
CA ALA A 117 -2.24 -14.30 -7.42
C ALA A 117 -2.09 -14.53 -5.91
N GLU A 118 -2.86 -15.47 -5.34
CA GLU A 118 -2.76 -15.80 -3.91
C GLU A 118 -1.33 -16.20 -3.51
N THR A 119 -0.66 -16.99 -4.36
CA THR A 119 0.72 -17.44 -4.10
C THR A 119 1.71 -16.28 -4.02
N ASP A 120 1.55 -15.25 -4.85
CA ASP A 120 2.38 -14.05 -4.80
C ASP A 120 2.05 -13.19 -3.59
N TYR A 121 0.76 -13.10 -3.23
CA TYR A 121 0.33 -12.47 -1.99
C TYR A 121 0.95 -13.12 -0.76
N ARG A 122 0.96 -14.46 -0.66
CA ARG A 122 1.55 -15.17 0.49
C ARG A 122 3.02 -14.85 0.66
N ARG A 123 3.77 -14.80 -0.44
CA ARG A 123 5.19 -14.39 -0.41
C ARG A 123 5.36 -12.95 0.05
N ALA A 124 4.52 -12.04 -0.43
CA ALA A 124 4.54 -10.64 0.01
C ALA A 124 4.19 -10.51 1.51
N GLU A 125 3.16 -11.22 1.96
CA GLU A 125 2.72 -11.29 3.35
C GLU A 125 3.85 -11.76 4.28
N ASP A 126 4.58 -12.80 3.90
CA ASP A 126 5.74 -13.28 4.67
C ASP A 126 6.82 -12.21 4.82
N MET A 127 7.17 -11.52 3.73
CA MET A 127 8.17 -10.44 3.75
C MET A 127 7.70 -9.23 4.57
N PHE A 128 6.42 -8.86 4.46
CA PHE A 128 5.82 -7.79 5.25
C PHE A 128 5.77 -8.13 6.75
N ASN A 129 5.45 -9.36 7.10
CA ASN A 129 5.43 -9.84 8.48
C ASN A 129 6.84 -9.90 9.09
N GLN A 130 7.83 -10.33 8.29
CA GLN A 130 9.23 -10.34 8.71
C GLN A 130 9.69 -8.91 9.04
N PHE A 131 9.51 -7.95 8.13
CA PHE A 131 9.88 -6.56 8.37
C PHE A 131 9.09 -5.92 9.52
N SER A 132 7.79 -6.19 9.61
CA SER A 132 6.96 -5.71 10.72
C SER A 132 7.45 -6.19 12.08
N SER A 133 8.08 -7.37 12.14
CA SER A 133 8.67 -7.92 13.36
C SER A 133 10.00 -7.25 13.69
N THR A 134 10.84 -6.93 12.70
CA THR A 134 12.11 -6.20 12.94
C THR A 134 11.86 -4.78 13.45
N VAL A 135 10.83 -4.10 12.95
CA VAL A 135 10.39 -2.78 13.42
C VAL A 135 9.78 -2.85 14.84
N ALA A 136 9.06 -3.92 15.16
CA ALA A 136 8.44 -4.08 16.49
C ALA A 136 9.46 -4.34 17.61
N GLY A 137 10.49 -5.15 17.32
CA GLY A 137 11.59 -5.46 18.24
C GLY A 137 12.65 -4.37 18.39
N ALA A 138 12.43 -3.19 17.77
CA ALA A 138 13.29 -2.01 17.85
C ALA A 138 12.95 -1.09 19.02
#